data_AF-A0A4Q6CF21-F1
#
_entry.id   AF-A0A4Q6CF21-F1
#
_cell.length_a   1.000
_cell.length_b   1.000
_cell.length_c   1.000
_cell.angle_alpha   90.00
_cell.angle_beta   90.00
_cell.angle_gamma   90.00
#
_symmetry.space_group_name_H-M   'P 1'
#
loop_
_entity.id
_entity.type
_entity.pdbx_description
1 polymer ?
#
loop_
_entity_poly.entity_id
_entity_poly.type
_entity_poly.pdbx_seq_one_letter_code
_entity_poly.pdbx_strand_id
1 'polypeptide(L)' 'AYLIDGADEIDPAWVAGKSRIGVTAGASAPDVLVQGVIDRLRALGAAAVSELAGEPEDMVFALPKELRLQLVN' A
#
# COMPACT_ATOMS: atom_id res chain seq x y z
N ALA A 1 3.57 -15.75 -4.16
CA ALA A 1 3.40 -14.28 -4.03
C ALA A 1 2.87 -13.76 -5.35
N TYR A 2 2.14 -12.65 -5.33
CA TYR A 2 1.48 -12.06 -6.50
C TYR A 2 1.86 -10.58 -6.56
N LEU A 3 2.18 -10.09 -7.76
CA LEU A 3 2.29 -8.67 -8.06
C LEU A 3 0.98 -8.26 -8.73
N ILE A 4 0.38 -7.18 -8.23
CA ILE A 4 -0.89 -6.65 -8.72
C ILE A 4 -0.78 -5.13 -8.83
N ASP A 5 -1.45 -4.56 -9.83
CA ASP A 5 -1.51 -3.10 -10.00
C ASP A 5 -2.60 -2.47 -9.11
N GLY A 6 -3.60 -3.27 -8.71
CA GLY A 6 -4.69 -2.79 -7.88
C GLY A 6 -5.53 -3.90 -7.26
N ALA A 7 -6.45 -3.50 -6.39
CA ALA A 7 -7.28 -4.40 -5.61
C ALA A 7 -8.19 -5.31 -6.46
N ASP A 8 -8.60 -4.84 -7.64
CA ASP A 8 -9.50 -5.57 -8.54
C ASP A 8 -8.86 -6.81 -9.17
N GLU A 9 -7.52 -6.90 -9.17
CA GLU A 9 -6.77 -8.05 -9.67
C GLU A 9 -6.66 -9.18 -8.63
N ILE A 10 -7.13 -8.96 -7.40
CA ILE A 10 -7.14 -10.00 -6.37
C ILE A 10 -8.20 -11.04 -6.71
N ASP A 11 -7.73 -12.21 -7.14
CA ASP A 11 -8.54 -13.41 -7.26
C ASP A 11 -8.88 -13.95 -5.84
N PRO A 12 -10.18 -14.05 -5.47
CA PRO A 12 -10.61 -14.61 -4.20
C PRO A 12 -10.03 -16.01 -3.89
N ALA A 13 -9.73 -16.81 -4.92
CA ALA A 13 -9.15 -18.14 -4.75
C ALA A 13 -7.75 -18.11 -4.11
N TRP A 14 -7.00 -17.00 -4.23
CA TRP A 14 -5.67 -16.87 -3.63
C TRP A 14 -5.72 -16.83 -2.11
N VAL A 15 -6.81 -16.31 -1.55
CA VAL A 15 -6.97 -16.05 -0.11
C VAL A 15 -7.97 -17.01 0.56
N ALA A 16 -8.71 -17.80 -0.22
CA ALA A 16 -9.64 -18.79 0.29
C ALA A 16 -8.96 -19.77 1.26
N GLY A 17 -9.52 -19.89 2.48
CA GLY A 17 -9.00 -20.78 3.53
C GLY A 17 -7.67 -20.33 4.15
N LYS A 18 -7.15 -19.15 3.81
CA LYS A 18 -5.92 -18.60 4.42
C LYS A 18 -6.26 -17.83 5.70
N SER A 19 -5.44 -18.04 6.74
CA SER A 19 -5.60 -17.37 8.03
C SER A 19 -4.73 -16.11 8.18
N ARG A 20 -3.69 -15.97 7.35
CA ARG A 20 -2.76 -14.85 7.38
C ARG A 20 -2.38 -14.46 5.95
N ILE A 21 -2.41 -13.17 5.67
CA ILE A 21 -2.12 -12.59 4.36
C ILE A 21 -1.13 -11.45 4.61
N GLY A 22 0.04 -11.53 3.98
CA GLY A 22 1.02 -10.44 3.99
C GLY A 22 0.75 -9.50 2.83
N VAL A 23 0.76 -8.20 3.09
CA VAL A 23 0.66 -7.15 2.09
C VAL A 23 1.93 -6.30 2.18
N THR A 24 2.51 -5.98 1.04
CA THR A 24 3.63 -5.04 0.92
C THR A 24 3.49 -4.29 -0.40
N ALA A 25 4.21 -3.20 -0.55
CA ALA A 25 4.14 -2.35 -1.71
C ALA A 25 5.55 -1.97 -2.17
N GLY A 26 5.73 -1.80 -3.48
CA GLY A 26 6.97 -1.22 -4.00
C GLY A 26 7.08 0.26 -3.63
N ALA A 27 8.29 0.81 -3.62
CA ALA A 27 8.55 2.21 -3.23
C ALA A 27 7.80 3.26 -4.07
N SER A 28 7.32 2.90 -5.26
CA SER A 28 6.56 3.77 -6.17
C SER A 28 5.04 3.66 -6.03
N ALA A 29 4.53 2.74 -5.21
CA ALA A 29 3.11 2.50 -5.07
C ALA A 29 2.50 3.51 -4.08
N PRO A 30 1.52 4.32 -4.48
CA PRO A 30 0.88 5.26 -3.57
C PRO A 30 0.01 4.54 -2.53
N ASP A 31 -0.07 5.11 -1.33
CA ASP A 31 -0.80 4.55 -0.17
C ASP A 31 -2.25 4.18 -0.48
N VAL A 32 -2.91 4.93 -1.37
CA VAL A 32 -4.29 4.66 -1.79
C VAL A 32 -4.48 3.27 -2.42
N LEU A 33 -3.47 2.75 -3.13
CA LEU A 33 -3.53 1.41 -3.71
C LEU A 33 -3.41 0.34 -2.62
N VAL A 34 -2.51 0.55 -1.66
CA VAL A 34 -2.34 -0.35 -0.51
C VAL A 34 -3.63 -0.40 0.31
N GLN A 35 -4.25 0.76 0.55
CA GLN A 35 -5.51 0.83 1.26
C GLN A 35 -6.64 0.12 0.49
N GLY A 36 -6.70 0.28 -0.83
CA GLY A 36 -7.64 -0.45 -1.68
C GLY A 36 -7.48 -1.97 -1.57
N VAL A 37 -6.23 -2.47 -1.55
CA VAL A 37 -5.93 -3.89 -1.33
C VAL A 37 -6.42 -4.36 0.04
N ILE A 38 -6.16 -3.60 1.10
CA ILE A 38 -6.64 -3.91 2.46
C ILE A 38 -8.17 -4.00 2.48
N ASP A 39 -8.87 -3.06 1.86
CA ASP A 39 -10.34 -3.04 1.87
C ASP A 39 -10.93 -4.18 1.05
N ARG A 40 -10.31 -4.56 -0.07
CA ARG A 40 -10.68 -5.76 -0.82
C ARG A 40 -10.48 -7.03 0.02
N LEU A 41 -9.37 -7.16 0.73
CA LEU A 41 -9.14 -8.31 1.62
C LEU A 41 -10.16 -8.38 2.76
N ARG A 42 -10.58 -7.23 3.32
CA ARG A 42 -11.67 -7.16 4.29
C ARG A 42 -12.99 -7.64 3.69
N ALA A 43 -13.32 -7.21 2.48
CA ALA A 43 -14.52 -7.69 1.77
C ALA A 43 -14.48 -9.21 1.51
N LEU A 44 -13.30 -9.80 1.42
CA LEU A 44 -13.08 -11.25 1.27
C LEU A 44 -13.01 -12.01 2.62
N GLY A 45 -13.21 -11.32 3.75
CA GLY A 45 -13.33 -11.94 5.07
C GLY A 45 -12.16 -11.68 6.03
N ALA A 46 -11.18 -10.85 5.66
CA ALA A 46 -10.12 -10.46 6.59
C ALA A 46 -10.69 -9.56 7.71
N ALA A 47 -10.49 -9.95 8.97
CA ALA A 47 -11.09 -9.26 10.12
C ALA A 47 -10.19 -8.20 10.77
N ALA A 48 -8.87 -8.38 10.70
CA ALA A 48 -7.91 -7.53 11.39
C ALA A 48 -6.72 -7.20 10.49
N VAL A 49 -6.18 -6.00 10.68
CA VAL A 49 -4.97 -5.51 10.01
C VAL A 49 -4.00 -5.10 11.11
N SER A 50 -2.77 -5.56 11.03
CA SER A 50 -1.69 -5.18 11.94
C SER A 50 -0.48 -4.83 11.11
N GLU A 51 0.10 -3.67 11.37
CA GLU A 51 1.39 -3.29 10.82
C GLU A 51 2.50 -4.03 11.56
N LEU A 52 3.45 -4.59 10.80
CA LEU A 52 4.64 -5.20 11.38
C LEU A 52 5.69 -4.12 11.58
N ALA A 53 6.40 -4.16 12.71
CA ALA A 53 7.51 -3.25 12.94
C ALA A 53 8.57 -3.40 11.85
N GLY A 54 8.97 -2.28 11.25
CA GLY A 54 10.09 -2.17 10.32
C GLY A 54 11.19 -1.26 10.89
N GLU A 55 12.28 -1.14 10.14
CA GLU A 55 13.32 -0.16 10.42
C GLU A 55 12.78 1.26 10.13
N PRO A 56 12.97 2.25 11.01
CA PRO A 56 12.57 3.63 10.74
C PRO A 56 13.32 4.22 9.55
N GLU A 57 12.60 4.89 8.65
CA GLU A 57 13.16 5.59 7.48
C GLU A 57 12.82 7.09 7.55
N ASP A 58 13.84 7.96 7.52
CA ASP A 58 13.70 9.42 7.65
C ASP A 58 14.35 10.21 6.51
N MET A 59 14.86 9.52 5.48
CA MET A 59 15.52 10.14 4.34
C MET A 59 14.52 10.87 3.44
N VAL A 60 14.74 12.16 3.22
CA VAL A 60 13.91 13.00 2.33
C VAL A 60 14.79 13.74 1.33
N PHE A 61 14.41 13.67 0.05
CA PHE A 61 15.02 14.47 -1.01
C PHE A 61 14.24 15.78 -1.18
N ALA A 62 14.87 16.90 -0.83
CA ALA A 62 14.25 18.21 -1.00
C ALA A 62 14.13 18.59 -2.48
N LEU A 63 13.00 19.18 -2.86
CA LEU A 63 12.85 19.78 -4.18
C LEU A 63 13.89 20.91 -4.37
N PRO A 64 14.58 20.95 -5.53
CA PRO A 64 15.43 22.08 -5.93
C PRO A 64 14.69 23.41 -5.76
N LYS A 65 15.42 24.48 -5.41
CA LYS A 65 14.81 25.79 -5.09
C LYS A 65 13.98 26.33 -6.25
N GLU A 66 14.39 26.02 -7.47
CA GLU A 66 13.81 26.45 -8.73
C GLU A 66 12.44 25.79 -9.02
N LEU A 67 12.17 24.63 -8.41
CA LEU A 67 10.93 23.85 -8.61
C LEU A 67 9.93 24.01 -7.46
N ARG A 68 10.26 24.83 -6.45
CA ARG A 68 9.33 25.10 -5.35
C ARG A 68 8.24 26.03 -5.86
N LEU A 69 6.99 25.58 -5.77
CA LEU A 69 5.82 26.39 -6.10
C LEU A 69 5.85 27.68 -5.27
N GLN A 70 5.93 28.83 -5.95
CA GLN A 70 5.70 30.12 -5.31
C GLN A 70 4.18 30.30 -5.21
N LEU A 71 3.64 30.26 -4.00
CA LEU A 71 2.29 30.74 -3.73
C LEU A 71 2.28 32.25 -4.04
N VAL A 72 1.81 32.60 -5.23
CA VAL A 72 1.44 33.98 -5.56
C VAL A 72 0.06 34.24 -4.95
N ASN A 73 0.04 35.12 -3.96
CA ASN A 73 -1.18 35.71 -3.41
C ASN A 73 -1.81 36.69 -4.40
#